data_AF-A0AB35WMD1-F1
#
_entry.id   AF-A0AB35WMD1-F1
#
_cell.length_a   1.000
_cell.length_b   1.000
_cell.length_c   1.000
_cell.angle_alpha   90.00
_cell.angle_beta   90.00
_cell.angle_gamma   90.00
#
_symmetry.space_group_name_H-M   'P 1'
#
loop_
_entity.id
_entity.type
_entity.pdbx_description
1 polymer ?
#
loop_
_entity_poly.entity_id
_entity_poly.type
_entity_poly.pdbx_seq_one_letter_code
_entity_poly.pdbx_strand_id
1 'polypeptide(L)'
;MQPWKKCALSIIISLSAILLFTYAISGTPDNPDDPSDTRGIPVAAMYTTIIIVLGLFSWGALLIGLLVNWLINPEWRKSSLFISLITSLPLFLTSALGVFCVAAFASDSVRGISSGALFFLVMVCLLWKTKRSI
;
A
#
# COMPACT_ATOMS: atom_id res chain seq x y z
N MET A 1 -14.14 14.29 -9.25
CA MET A 1 -13.76 13.89 -7.86
C MET A 1 -12.60 14.77 -7.41
N GLN A 2 -12.76 15.51 -6.31
CA GLN A 2 -11.72 16.41 -5.77
C GLN A 2 -10.43 15.64 -5.41
N PRO A 3 -9.24 16.27 -5.52
CA PRO A 3 -7.94 15.59 -5.35
C PRO A 3 -7.77 14.95 -3.96
N TRP A 4 -8.28 15.61 -2.91
CA TRP A 4 -8.26 15.07 -1.54
C TRP A 4 -9.09 13.79 -1.41
N LYS A 5 -10.22 13.66 -2.12
CA LYS A 5 -11.05 12.44 -2.10
C LYS A 5 -10.31 11.25 -2.70
N LYS A 6 -9.52 11.46 -3.76
CA LYS A 6 -8.69 10.40 -4.35
C LYS A 6 -7.57 9.98 -3.39
N CYS A 7 -6.95 10.95 -2.72
CA CYS A 7 -5.93 10.69 -1.70
C CYS A 7 -6.50 9.86 -0.54
N ALA A 8 -7.61 10.32 0.05
CA ALA A 8 -8.30 9.63 1.13
C ALA A 8 -8.72 8.21 0.72
N LEU A 9 -9.25 8.03 -0.50
CA LEU A 9 -9.61 6.71 -1.01
C LEU A 9 -8.39 5.77 -1.08
N SER A 10 -7.26 6.22 -1.63
CA SER A 10 -6.04 5.40 -1.68
C SER A 10 -5.52 5.02 -0.28
N ILE A 11 -5.60 5.94 0.69
CA ILE A 11 -5.21 5.67 2.08
C ILE A 11 -6.16 4.63 2.70
N ILE A 12 -7.48 4.79 2.55
CA ILE A 12 -8.46 3.85 3.12
C ILE A 12 -8.30 2.45 2.51
N ILE A 13 -8.17 2.35 1.19
CA ILE A 13 -8.00 1.05 0.52
C ILE A 13 -6.69 0.38 0.96
N SER A 14 -5.58 1.13 1.02
CA SER A 14 -4.29 0.56 1.47
C SER A 14 -4.30 0.17 2.94
N LEU A 15 -4.92 0.96 3.82
CA LEU A 15 -5.10 0.59 5.23
C LEU A 15 -5.90 -0.72 5.35
N SER A 16 -7.01 -0.84 4.63
CA SER A 16 -7.82 -2.07 4.61
C SER A 16 -7.03 -3.26 4.08
N ALA A 17 -6.19 -3.08 3.05
CA ALA A 17 -5.32 -4.12 2.52
C ALA A 17 -4.32 -4.61 3.58
N ILE A 18 -3.65 -3.69 4.27
CA ILE A 18 -2.68 -3.99 5.33
C ILE A 18 -3.34 -4.73 6.50
N LEU A 19 -4.51 -4.25 6.96
CA LEU A 19 -5.24 -4.90 8.05
C LEU A 19 -5.67 -6.31 7.66
N LEU A 20 -6.24 -6.50 6.47
CA LEU A 20 -6.63 -7.83 5.98
C LEU A 20 -5.44 -8.77 5.83
N PHE A 21 -4.29 -8.28 5.38
CA PHE A 21 -3.06 -9.07 5.31
C PHE A 21 -2.63 -9.52 6.71
N THR A 22 -2.59 -8.58 7.66
CA THR A 22 -2.23 -8.86 9.06
C THR A 22 -3.15 -9.93 9.68
N TYR A 23 -4.46 -9.86 9.42
CA TYR A 23 -5.42 -10.87 9.86
C TYR A 23 -5.36 -12.20 9.09
N ALA A 24 -4.78 -12.22 7.89
CA ALA A 24 -4.59 -13.44 7.12
C ALA A 24 -3.41 -14.24 7.68
N ILE A 25 -2.32 -13.56 8.06
CA ILE A 25 -1.10 -14.20 8.56
C ILE A 25 -1.13 -14.49 10.08
N SER A 26 -2.08 -13.94 10.84
CA SER A 26 -2.13 -14.14 12.30
C SER A 26 -2.40 -15.60 12.72
N GLY A 27 -2.76 -16.47 11.77
CA GLY A 27 -3.01 -17.89 12.01
C GLY A 27 -2.02 -18.82 11.29
N THR A 28 -1.00 -18.29 10.61
CA THR A 28 0.00 -19.12 9.91
C THR A 28 1.08 -19.60 10.88
N PRO A 29 1.49 -20.88 10.83
CA PRO A 29 2.59 -21.38 11.66
C PRO A 29 3.90 -20.63 11.37
N ASP A 30 4.74 -20.46 12.39
CA ASP A 30 6.05 -19.80 12.25
C ASP A 30 6.99 -20.56 11.30
N ASN A 31 6.94 -21.90 11.38
CA ASN A 31 7.59 -22.82 10.47
C ASN A 31 6.54 -23.80 9.89
N PRO A 32 6.22 -23.70 8.58
CA PRO A 32 5.26 -24.61 7.94
C PRO A 32 5.74 -26.07 7.92
N ASP A 33 7.05 -26.29 7.88
CA ASP A 33 7.66 -27.62 7.80
C ASP A 33 7.83 -28.27 9.19
N ASP A 34 7.87 -27.47 10.26
CA ASP A 34 7.82 -27.94 11.66
C ASP A 34 6.95 -27.00 12.52
N PRO A 35 5.64 -27.26 12.62
CA PRO A 35 4.70 -26.41 13.36
C PRO A 35 5.00 -26.27 14.86
N SER A 36 5.86 -27.12 15.42
CA SER A 36 6.26 -27.08 16.82
C SER A 36 7.46 -26.16 17.08
N ASP A 37 8.16 -25.74 16.02
CA ASP A 37 9.27 -24.80 16.09
C ASP A 37 8.75 -23.36 16.09
N THR A 38 8.67 -22.77 17.28
CA THR A 38 8.29 -21.36 17.48
C THR A 38 9.52 -20.47 17.72
N ARG A 39 10.72 -20.90 17.32
CA ARG A 39 11.95 -20.14 17.56
C ARG A 39 12.12 -19.08 16.47
N GLY A 40 12.32 -17.84 16.89
CA GLY A 40 12.55 -16.70 15.99
C GLY A 40 11.32 -15.84 15.81
N ILE A 41 11.43 -14.85 14.92
CA ILE A 41 10.28 -14.01 14.54
C ILE A 41 9.72 -14.59 13.24
N PRO A 42 8.43 -14.93 13.15
CA PRO A 42 7.82 -15.39 11.92
C PRO A 42 8.09 -14.41 10.76
N VAL A 43 8.56 -14.96 9.63
CA VAL A 43 8.92 -14.19 8.44
C VAL A 43 7.75 -13.33 7.96
N ALA A 44 6.53 -13.88 8.00
CA ALA A 44 5.31 -13.15 7.65
C ALA A 44 5.08 -11.92 8.56
N ALA A 45 5.39 -12.02 9.85
CA ALA A 45 5.26 -10.91 10.79
C ALA A 45 6.33 -9.83 10.56
N MET A 46 7.55 -10.21 10.18
CA MET A 46 8.59 -9.25 9.76
C MET A 46 8.11 -8.43 8.55
N TYR A 47 7.64 -9.10 7.49
CA TYR A 47 7.15 -8.41 6.28
C TYR A 47 5.91 -7.56 6.56
N THR A 48 5.01 -8.01 7.44
CA THR A 48 3.86 -7.20 7.86
C THR A 48 4.29 -5.90 8.54
N THR A 49 5.27 -5.99 9.44
CA THR A 49 5.84 -4.80 10.11
C THR A 49 6.46 -3.85 9.10
N ILE A 50 7.25 -4.38 8.15
CA ILE A 50 7.85 -3.59 7.06
C ILE A 50 6.76 -2.88 6.24
N ILE A 51 5.70 -3.59 5.85
CA ILE A 51 4.58 -3.02 5.07
C ILE A 51 3.87 -1.92 5.86
N ILE A 52 3.61 -2.10 7.15
CA ILE A 52 2.97 -1.07 8.00
C ILE A 52 3.83 0.19 8.05
N VAL A 53 5.13 0.05 8.33
CA VAL A 53 6.06 1.18 8.43
C VAL A 53 6.17 1.91 7.09
N LEU A 54 6.38 1.18 5.98
CA LEU A 54 6.41 1.76 4.64
C LEU A 54 5.08 2.40 4.25
N GLY A 55 3.95 1.80 4.66
CA GLY A 55 2.60 2.33 4.46
C GLY A 55 2.42 3.69 5.11
N LEU A 56 2.83 3.83 6.38
CA LEU A 56 2.78 5.10 7.12
C LEU A 56 3.60 6.19 6.43
N PHE A 57 4.85 5.88 6.05
CA PHE A 57 5.70 6.82 5.29
C PHE A 57 5.08 7.19 3.94
N SER A 58 4.48 6.22 3.26
CA SER A 58 3.82 6.42 1.97
C SER A 58 2.58 7.31 2.08
N TRP A 59 1.77 7.15 3.13
CA TRP A 59 0.63 8.02 3.41
C TRP A 59 1.09 9.44 3.72
N GLY A 60 2.15 9.59 4.52
CA GLY A 60 2.78 10.89 4.78
C GLY A 60 3.24 11.59 3.50
N ALA A 61 3.97 10.87 2.63
CA ALA A 61 4.40 11.40 1.33
C ALA A 61 3.21 11.82 0.46
N LEU A 62 2.16 11.00 0.39
CA LEU A 62 0.95 11.28 -0.39
C LEU A 62 0.22 12.55 0.10
N LEU A 63 0.14 12.74 1.42
CA LEU A 63 -0.45 13.93 2.05
C LEU A 63 0.39 15.19 1.80
N ILE A 64 1.73 15.09 1.94
CA ILE A 64 2.64 16.19 1.60
C ILE A 64 2.48 16.57 0.13
N GLY A 65 2.42 15.59 -0.76
CA GLY A 65 2.19 15.83 -2.19
C GLY A 65 0.86 16.52 -2.47
N LEU A 66 -0.19 16.20 -1.71
CA LEU A 66 -1.49 16.89 -1.81
C LEU A 66 -1.38 18.35 -1.35
N LEU A 67 -0.72 18.61 -0.22
CA LEU A 67 -0.53 19.95 0.34
C LEU A 67 0.29 20.84 -0.61
N VAL A 68 1.40 20.33 -1.11
CA VAL A 68 2.26 21.04 -2.06
C VAL A 68 1.50 21.37 -3.34
N ASN A 69 0.70 20.43 -3.86
CA ASN A 69 -0.13 20.69 -5.04
C ASN A 69 -1.24 21.72 -4.81
N TRP A 70 -1.69 21.89 -3.56
CA TRP A 70 -2.67 22.91 -3.22
C TRP A 70 -2.05 24.31 -3.12
N LEU A 71 -0.76 24.39 -2.78
CA LEU A 71 0.01 25.64 -2.66
C LEU A 71 0.57 26.13 -4.02
N ILE A 72 0.77 25.23 -4.97
CA ILE A 72 1.34 25.57 -6.28
C ILE A 72 0.30 26.23 -7.19
N ASN A 73 0.71 27.29 -7.89
CA ASN A 73 -0.11 28.04 -8.83
C ASN A 73 -0.61 27.12 -9.99
N PRO A 74 -1.87 27.20 -10.45
CA PRO A 74 -2.45 26.25 -11.40
C PRO A 74 -1.75 26.22 -12.76
N GLU A 75 -1.03 27.28 -13.11
CA GLU A 75 -0.27 27.40 -14.36
C GLU A 75 0.92 26.41 -14.43
N TRP A 76 1.36 25.87 -13.29
CA TRP A 76 2.55 25.02 -13.18
C TRP A 76 2.17 23.52 -13.27
N ARG A 77 1.34 23.18 -14.26
CA ARG A 77 0.74 21.85 -14.42
C ARG A 77 1.77 20.71 -14.52
N LYS A 78 2.94 20.96 -15.12
CA LYS A 78 4.04 19.97 -15.21
C LYS A 78 4.67 19.67 -13.85
N SER A 79 4.90 20.69 -13.02
CA SER A 79 5.45 20.53 -11.68
C SER A 79 4.47 19.79 -10.77
N SER A 80 3.17 20.11 -10.87
CA SER A 80 2.12 19.42 -10.12
C SER A 80 2.05 17.92 -10.43
N LEU A 81 2.17 17.56 -11.71
CA LEU A 81 2.25 16.18 -12.19
C LEU A 81 3.46 15.44 -11.60
N PHE A 82 4.64 16.04 -11.69
CA PHE A 82 5.88 15.45 -11.21
C PHE A 82 5.84 15.21 -9.69
N ILE A 83 5.36 16.18 -8.93
CA ILE A 83 5.19 16.08 -7.47
C ILE A 83 4.20 14.97 -7.13
N SER A 84 3.06 14.90 -7.84
CA SER A 84 2.08 13.83 -7.61
C SER A 84 2.66 12.44 -7.92
N LEU A 85 3.51 12.30 -8.93
CA LEU A 85 4.17 11.04 -9.28
C LEU A 85 5.15 10.60 -8.19
N ILE A 86 6.08 11.48 -7.81
CA ILE A 86 7.09 11.17 -6.79
C ILE A 86 6.44 10.84 -5.45
N THR A 87 5.44 11.62 -5.04
CA THR A 87 4.76 11.40 -3.75
C THR A 87 3.85 10.17 -3.73
N SER A 88 3.44 9.67 -4.90
CA SER A 88 2.65 8.43 -5.02
C SER A 88 3.52 7.18 -5.19
N LEU A 89 4.78 7.33 -5.61
CA LEU A 89 5.68 6.23 -5.88
C LEU A 89 5.93 5.33 -4.64
N PRO A 90 6.17 5.85 -3.43
CA PRO A 90 6.32 5.02 -2.23
C PRO A 90 5.10 4.12 -1.98
N LEU A 91 3.89 4.66 -2.13
CA LEU A 91 2.66 3.89 -1.91
C LEU A 91 2.48 2.81 -3.00
N PHE A 92 2.87 3.12 -4.24
CA PHE A 92 2.87 2.15 -5.33
C PHE A 92 3.82 0.98 -5.04
N LEU A 93 5.06 1.27 -4.63
CA LEU A 93 6.05 0.25 -4.30
C LEU A 93 5.65 -0.58 -3.07
N THR A 94 5.12 0.08 -2.04
CA THR A 94 4.58 -0.61 -0.85
C THR A 94 3.44 -1.54 -1.22
N SER A 95 2.55 -1.11 -2.11
CA SER A 95 1.43 -1.94 -2.58
C SER A 95 1.92 -3.12 -3.43
N ALA A 96 2.93 -2.91 -4.29
CA ALA A 96 3.54 -4.00 -5.06
C ALA A 96 4.18 -5.04 -4.14
N LEU A 97 4.92 -4.60 -3.12
CA LEU A 97 5.45 -5.48 -2.08
C LEU A 97 4.34 -6.23 -1.34
N GLY A 98 3.23 -5.56 -1.03
CA GLY A 98 2.04 -6.17 -0.42
C GLY A 98 1.44 -7.29 -1.27
N VAL A 99 1.32 -7.11 -2.59
CA VAL A 99 0.88 -8.16 -3.52
C VAL A 99 1.83 -9.36 -3.46
N PHE A 100 3.14 -9.14 -3.48
CA PHE A 100 4.13 -10.24 -3.37
C PHE A 100 4.04 -10.97 -2.03
N CYS A 101 3.88 -10.24 -0.92
CA CYS A 101 3.74 -10.84 0.40
C CYS A 101 2.46 -11.67 0.52
N VAL A 102 1.35 -11.21 -0.06
CA VAL A 102 0.12 -12.01 -0.13
C VAL A 102 0.35 -13.29 -0.94
N ALA A 103 0.98 -13.20 -2.10
CA ALA A 103 1.27 -14.38 -2.93
C ALA A 103 2.13 -15.41 -2.18
N ALA A 104 3.10 -14.93 -1.39
CA ALA A 104 4.04 -15.77 -0.64
C ALA A 104 3.45 -16.38 0.63
N PHE A 105 2.63 -15.64 1.38
CA PHE A 105 2.26 -16.01 2.76
C PHE A 105 0.77 -16.20 3.01
N ALA A 106 -0.11 -15.80 2.10
CA ALA A 106 -1.55 -15.76 2.36
C ALA A 106 -2.42 -16.05 1.12
N SER A 107 -1.88 -16.72 0.10
CA SER A 107 -2.57 -16.98 -1.18
C SER A 107 -3.65 -18.07 -1.09
N ASP A 108 -3.65 -18.85 -0.01
CA ASP A 108 -4.56 -19.93 0.31
C ASP A 108 -5.83 -19.47 1.05
N SER A 109 -5.86 -18.24 1.57
CA SER A 109 -6.97 -17.71 2.37
C SER A 109 -7.77 -16.64 1.64
N VAL A 110 -9.10 -16.63 1.81
CA VAL A 110 -9.99 -15.59 1.25
C VAL A 110 -9.58 -14.19 1.73
N ARG A 111 -9.13 -14.06 2.98
CA ARG A 111 -8.64 -12.80 3.56
C ARG A 111 -7.37 -12.32 2.85
N GLY A 112 -6.41 -13.21 2.62
CA GLY A 112 -5.19 -12.90 1.90
C GLY A 112 -5.45 -12.54 0.44
N ILE A 113 -6.24 -13.34 -0.28
CA ILE A 113 -6.64 -13.04 -1.67
C ILE A 113 -7.31 -11.66 -1.77
N SER A 114 -8.23 -11.36 -0.85
CA SER A 114 -8.90 -10.05 -0.78
C SER A 114 -7.91 -8.91 -0.50
N SER A 115 -6.96 -9.11 0.42
CA SER A 115 -5.89 -8.16 0.69
C SER A 115 -5.03 -7.90 -0.56
N GLY A 116 -4.61 -8.95 -1.26
CA GLY A 116 -3.83 -8.84 -2.51
C GLY A 116 -4.58 -8.06 -3.59
N ALA A 117 -5.88 -8.33 -3.74
CA ALA A 117 -6.74 -7.58 -4.66
C ALA A 117 -6.83 -6.10 -4.29
N LEU A 118 -6.89 -5.76 -3.00
CA LEU A 118 -6.90 -4.36 -2.54
C LEU A 118 -5.55 -3.68 -2.76
N PHE A 119 -4.42 -4.33 -2.47
CA PHE A 119 -3.09 -3.78 -2.79
C PHE A 119 -2.96 -3.50 -4.30
N PHE A 120 -3.39 -4.44 -5.13
CA PHE A 120 -3.41 -4.23 -6.59
C PHE A 120 -4.33 -3.07 -6.99
N LEU A 121 -5.51 -2.97 -6.37
CA LEU A 121 -6.44 -1.87 -6.61
C LEU A 121 -5.83 -0.51 -6.26
N VAL A 122 -5.04 -0.41 -5.17
CA VAL A 122 -4.30 0.82 -4.85
C VAL A 122 -3.38 1.21 -6.00
N MET A 123 -2.63 0.28 -6.57
CA MET A 123 -1.74 0.55 -7.71
C MET A 123 -2.53 1.09 -8.91
N VAL A 124 -3.66 0.44 -9.25
CA VAL A 124 -4.55 0.88 -10.34
C VAL A 124 -5.09 2.29 -10.07
N CYS A 125 -5.54 2.58 -8.84
CA CYS A 125 -6.01 3.91 -8.46
C CYS A 125 -4.93 4.99 -8.59
N LEU A 126 -3.69 4.69 -8.19
CA LEU A 126 -2.57 5.62 -8.31
C LEU A 126 -2.20 5.89 -9.77
N LEU A 127 -2.15 4.86 -10.62
CA LEU A 127 -1.91 5.03 -12.06
C LEU A 127 -3.03 5.83 -12.75
N TRP A 128 -4.29 5.56 -12.38
CA TRP A 128 -5.44 6.30 -12.93
C TRP A 128 -5.44 7.77 -12.51
N LYS A 129 -5.01 8.07 -11.26
CA LYS A 129 -4.80 9.43 -10.78
C LYS A 129 -3.82 10.19 -11.68
N THR A 130 -2.72 9.55 -12.07
CA THR A 130 -1.69 10.15 -12.93
C THR A 130 -2.20 10.38 -14.36
N LYS A 131 -2.90 9.41 -14.96
CA LYS A 131 -3.38 9.50 -16.36
C LYS A 131 -4.36 10.66 -16.60
N ARG A 132 -5.18 11.03 -15.61
CA ARG A 132 -6.14 12.15 -15.71
C ARG A 132 -5.51 13.53 -15.52
N SER A 133 -4.25 13.61 -15.11
CA SER A 133 -3.58 14.89 -14.87
C SER A 133 -2.77 15.36 -16.10
N ILE A 134 -2.42 14.43 -17.01
CA ILE A 134 -1.93 14.67 -18.37
C ILE A 134 -3.11 15.15 -19.22
#